data_AF-A0A553L908-F1
#
_entry.id   AF-A0A553L908-F1
#
_cell.length_a   1.000
_cell.length_b   1.000
_cell.length_c   1.000
_cell.angle_alpha   90.00
_cell.angle_beta   90.00
_cell.angle_gamma   90.00
#
_symmetry.space_group_name_H-M   'P 1'
#
loop_
_entity.id
_entity.type
_entity.pdbx_description
1 polymer ?
#
loop_
_entity_poly.entity_id
_entity_poly.type
_entity_poly.pdbx_seq_one_letter_code
_entity_poly.pdbx_strand_id
1 'polypeptide(L)'
;MNTFWIITLLVCCFAAYLYAAWLDNQHNWKLVDWFNGKTSNPFKVSEKARYERSITKKDKEIQDLKERIQVLEKIVTEPAYELNKKINAL
;
A
#
# COMPACT_ATOMS: atom_id res chain seq x y z
N MET A 1 -18.25 31.22 -37.48
CA MET A 1 -18.13 30.63 -36.12
C MET A 1 -16.94 31.30 -35.45
N ASN A 2 -17.16 32.14 -34.43
CA ASN A 2 -16.08 32.93 -33.82
C ASN A 2 -15.12 32.03 -33.05
N THR A 3 -13.81 32.24 -33.24
CA THR A 3 -12.72 31.55 -32.54
C THR A 3 -12.84 31.64 -31.02
N PHE A 4 -13.34 32.77 -30.49
CA PHE A 4 -13.62 32.92 -29.06
C PHE A 4 -14.58 31.87 -28.53
N TRP A 5 -15.64 31.54 -29.27
CA TRP A 5 -16.64 30.56 -28.83
C TRP A 5 -16.03 29.15 -28.75
N ILE A 6 -15.17 28.80 -29.70
CA ILE A 6 -14.44 27.54 -29.71
C ILE A 6 -13.50 27.45 -28.50
N ILE A 7 -12.76 28.51 -28.21
CA ILE A 7 -11.84 28.56 -27.06
C ILE A 7 -12.61 28.41 -25.74
N THR A 8 -13.74 29.11 -25.58
CA THR A 8 -14.56 29.02 -24.37
C THR A 8 -15.09 27.59 -24.15
N LEU A 9 -15.55 26.94 -25.22
CA LEU A 9 -16.04 25.56 -25.16
C LEU A 9 -14.92 24.59 -24.74
N LEU A 10 -13.73 24.76 -25.32
CA LEU A 10 -12.57 23.91 -25.03
C LEU A 10 -12.14 24.03 -23.56
N VAL A 11 -12.07 25.26 -23.03
CA VAL A 11 -11.76 25.50 -21.62
C VAL A 11 -12.82 24.89 -20.70
N CYS A 12 -14.11 25.00 -21.03
CA CYS A 12 -15.18 24.35 -20.27
C CYS A 12 -15.04 22.82 -20.22
N CYS A 13 -14.73 22.18 -21.35
CA CYS A 13 -14.50 20.73 -21.39
C CYS A 13 -13.32 20.31 -20.51
N PHE A 14 -12.21 21.05 -20.55
CA PHE A 14 -11.06 20.78 -19.67
C PHE A 14 -11.38 20.97 -18.20
N ALA A 15 -12.12 22.03 -17.85
CA ALA A 15 -12.55 22.29 -16.49
C ALA A 15 -13.48 21.18 -15.97
N ALA A 16 -14.42 20.70 -16.79
CA ALA A 16 -15.30 19.59 -16.45
C ALA A 16 -14.51 18.28 -16.21
N TYR A 17 -13.49 18.01 -17.03
CA TYR A 17 -12.62 16.86 -16.84
C TYR A 17 -11.82 16.93 -15.53
N LEU A 18 -11.22 18.09 -15.23
CA LEU A 18 -10.49 18.31 -13.97
C LEU A 18 -11.41 18.18 -12.76
N TYR A 19 -12.64 18.70 -12.86
CA TYR A 19 -13.64 18.59 -11.81
C TYR A 19 -14.04 17.13 -11.56
N ALA A 20 -14.25 16.35 -12.63
CA ALA A 20 -14.51 14.92 -12.52
C ALA A 20 -13.34 14.16 -11.87
N ALA A 21 -12.09 14.48 -12.24
CA ALA A 21 -10.90 13.89 -11.64
C ALA A 21 -10.74 14.24 -10.15
N TRP A 22 -11.09 15.46 -9.76
CA TRP A 22 -11.08 15.89 -8.36
C TRP A 22 -12.13 15.16 -7.51
N LEU A 23 -13.36 15.02 -8.04
CA LEU A 23 -14.43 14.23 -7.42
C LEU A 23 -14.02 12.76 -7.25
N ASP A 24 -13.36 12.21 -8.25
CA ASP A 24 -12.86 10.84 -8.23
C ASP A 24 -11.83 10.63 -7.11
N ASN A 25 -10.93 11.60 -6.88
CA ASN A 25 -9.95 11.52 -5.80
C ASN A 25 -10.60 11.58 -4.41
N GLN A 26 -11.69 12.35 -4.23
CA GLN A 26 -12.36 12.44 -2.92
C GLN A 26 -13.29 11.25 -2.63
N HIS A 27 -14.09 10.83 -3.62
CA HIS A 27 -15.18 9.88 -3.39
C HIS A 27 -14.94 8.52 -4.06
N ASN A 28 -13.86 8.36 -4.82
CA ASN A 28 -13.46 7.11 -5.50
C ASN A 28 -14.56 6.57 -6.43
N TRP A 29 -15.33 7.47 -7.04
CA TRP A 29 -16.48 7.16 -7.92
C TRP A 29 -16.07 6.62 -9.29
N LYS A 30 -14.80 6.72 -9.64
CA LYS A 30 -14.20 6.22 -10.88
C LYS A 30 -14.89 6.75 -12.13
N LEU A 31 -15.33 8.01 -12.06
CA LEU A 31 -16.01 8.70 -13.16
C LEU A 31 -15.08 8.81 -14.37
N VAL A 32 -13.80 9.08 -14.13
CA VAL A 32 -12.80 9.22 -15.21
C VAL A 32 -12.54 7.87 -15.87
N ASP A 33 -12.47 6.79 -15.09
CA ASP A 33 -12.35 5.43 -15.63
C ASP A 33 -13.60 5.04 -16.44
N TRP A 34 -14.80 5.44 -15.98
CA TRP A 34 -16.05 5.21 -16.69
C TRP A 34 -16.12 5.94 -18.04
N PHE A 35 -15.76 7.23 -18.08
CA PHE A 35 -15.66 8.00 -19.33
C PHE A 35 -14.66 7.39 -20.31
N ASN A 36 -13.58 6.79 -19.80
CA ASN A 36 -12.57 6.12 -20.61
C ASN A 36 -12.92 4.67 -20.98
N GLY A 37 -14.14 4.21 -20.69
CA GLY A 37 -14.60 2.85 -21.01
C GLY A 37 -13.91 1.75 -20.18
N LYS A 38 -13.20 2.10 -19.11
CA LYS A 38 -12.61 1.14 -18.19
C LYS A 38 -13.66 0.68 -17.20
N THR A 39 -13.89 -0.62 -17.14
CA THR A 39 -14.81 -1.20 -16.17
C THR A 39 -14.09 -1.40 -14.84
N SER A 40 -14.42 -0.57 -13.85
CA SER A 40 -13.97 -0.82 -12.48
C SER A 40 -14.81 -1.93 -11.86
N ASN A 41 -14.20 -3.07 -11.58
CA ASN A 41 -14.85 -4.15 -10.83
C ASN A 41 -14.83 -3.81 -9.33
N PRO A 42 -16.00 -3.64 -8.66
CA PRO A 42 -16.07 -3.34 -7.24
C PRO A 42 -15.56 -4.48 -6.34
N PHE A 43 -15.45 -5.70 -6.87
CA PHE A 43 -14.95 -6.88 -6.16
C PHE A 43 -13.46 -7.14 -6.38
N LYS A 44 -12.80 -6.42 -7.30
CA LYS A 44 -11.33 -6.45 -7.39
C LYS A 44 -10.78 -5.59 -6.27
N VAL A 45 -10.30 -6.24 -5.20
CA VAL A 45 -9.51 -5.58 -4.14
C VAL A 45 -8.48 -4.71 -4.82
N SER A 46 -8.52 -3.40 -4.55
CA SER A 46 -7.59 -2.45 -5.17
C SER A 46 -6.17 -2.95 -4.94
N GLU A 47 -5.32 -2.89 -5.97
CA GLU A 47 -3.93 -3.35 -5.84
C GLU A 47 -3.25 -2.69 -4.64
N LYS A 48 -3.56 -1.41 -4.38
CA LYS A 48 -3.15 -0.69 -3.18
C LYS A 48 -3.56 -1.39 -1.87
N ALA A 49 -4.83 -1.79 -1.73
CA ALA A 49 -5.28 -2.54 -0.55
C ALA A 49 -4.62 -3.93 -0.45
N ARG A 50 -4.31 -4.57 -1.58
CA ARG A 50 -3.54 -5.82 -1.59
C ARG A 50 -2.10 -5.59 -1.11
N TYR A 51 -1.44 -4.53 -1.58
CA TYR A 51 -0.09 -4.16 -1.16
C TYR A 51 -0.05 -3.81 0.34
N GLU A 52 -0.97 -3.00 0.84
CA GLU A 52 -1.09 -2.66 2.28
C GLU A 52 -1.29 -3.91 3.16
N ARG A 53 -2.15 -4.85 2.74
CA ARG A 53 -2.31 -6.14 3.45
C ARG A 53 -1.02 -6.96 3.44
N SER A 54 -0.27 -6.94 2.36
CA SER A 54 0.98 -7.68 2.27
C SER A 54 2.10 -7.08 3.14
N ILE A 55 2.18 -5.74 3.20
CA ILE A 55 3.11 -5.00 4.05
C ILE A 55 2.79 -5.26 5.52
N THR A 56 1.54 -5.06 5.93
CA THR A 56 1.11 -5.32 7.32
C THR A 56 1.32 -6.76 7.76
N LYS A 57 1.18 -7.74 6.86
CA LYS A 57 1.51 -9.14 7.15
C LYS A 57 3.01 -9.32 7.38
N LYS A 58 3.85 -8.75 6.50
CA LYS A 58 5.32 -8.81 6.62
C LYS A 58 5.82 -8.12 7.89
N ASP A 59 5.24 -6.97 8.26
CA ASP A 59 5.63 -6.25 9.47
C ASP A 59 5.36 -7.06 10.74
N LYS A 60 4.21 -7.75 10.80
CA LYS A 60 3.91 -8.68 11.91
C LYS A 60 4.89 -9.83 11.99
N GLU A 61 5.26 -10.41 10.84
CA GLU A 61 6.24 -11.49 10.76
C GLU A 61 7.63 -11.02 11.21
N ILE A 62 8.03 -9.81 10.79
CA ILE A 62 9.29 -9.19 11.24
C ILE A 62 9.28 -8.95 12.75
N GLN A 63 8.15 -8.53 13.33
CA GLN A 63 8.03 -8.34 14.77
C GLN A 63 8.18 -9.66 15.53
N ASP A 64 7.47 -10.71 15.13
CA ASP A 64 7.59 -12.05 15.75
C ASP A 64 9.03 -12.58 15.69
N LEU A 65 9.68 -12.44 14.53
CA LEU A 65 11.07 -12.87 14.35
C LEU A 65 12.03 -12.08 15.24
N LYS A 66 11.84 -10.77 15.39
CA LYS A 66 12.66 -9.94 16.30
C LYS A 66 12.51 -10.35 17.75
N GLU A 67 11.28 -10.61 18.22
CA GLU A 67 11.03 -11.08 19.59
C GLU A 67 11.73 -12.42 19.84
N ARG A 68 11.65 -13.35 18.89
CA ARG A 68 12.35 -14.65 18.99
C ARG A 68 13.87 -14.49 18.99
N ILE A 69 14.41 -13.60 18.16
CA ILE A 69 15.85 -13.30 18.15
C ILE A 69 16.28 -12.72 19.50
N GLN A 70 15.53 -11.78 20.07
CA GLN A 70 15.84 -11.20 21.37
C GLN A 70 15.87 -12.25 22.49
N VAL A 71 14.94 -13.22 22.46
CA VAL A 71 14.95 -14.34 23.41
C VAL A 71 16.18 -15.24 23.19
N LEU A 72 16.52 -15.55 21.93
CA LEU A 72 17.70 -16.36 21.61
C LEU A 72 19.00 -15.68 22.01
N GLU A 73 19.12 -14.37 21.78
CA GLU A 73 20.26 -13.58 22.22
C GLU A 73 20.42 -13.64 23.74
N LYS A 74 19.31 -13.55 24.48
CA LYS A 74 19.32 -13.66 25.94
C LYS A 74 19.81 -15.04 26.41
N ILE A 75 19.28 -16.12 25.83
CA ILE A 75 19.67 -17.49 26.19
C ILE A 75 21.15 -17.75 25.88
N VAL A 76 21.64 -17.28 24.73
CA VAL A 76 23.03 -17.50 24.31
C VAL A 76 24.01 -16.65 25.13
N THR A 77 23.58 -15.49 25.63
CA THR A 77 24.40 -14.62 26.48
C THR A 77 24.35 -14.99 27.97
N GLU A 78 23.52 -15.96 28.37
CA GLU A 78 23.48 -16.45 29.75
C GLU A 78 24.71 -17.33 30.08
N PRO A 79 25.30 -17.19 31.29
CA PRO A 79 26.48 -17.95 31.69
C PRO A 79 26.24 -19.47 31.78
N ALA A 80 24.98 -19.89 31.91
CA ALA A 80 24.58 -21.29 31.91
C ALA A 80 24.75 -21.97 30.54
N TYR A 81 24.51 -21.24 29.43
CA TYR A 81 24.72 -21.78 28.08
C TYR A 81 26.22 -21.95 27.79
N GLU A 82 27.04 -20.98 28.16
CA GLU A 82 28.50 -21.11 28.04
C GLU A 82 29.06 -22.26 28.88
N LEU A 83 28.55 -22.46 30.09
CA LEU A 83 28.94 -23.58 30.94
C LEU A 83 28.55 -24.92 30.33
N ASN A 84 27.32 -25.06 29.82
CA ASN A 84 26.87 -26.28 29.13
C ASN A 84 27.70 -26.56 27.86
N LYS A 85 28.02 -25.50 27.09
CA LYS A 85 28.88 -25.60 25.91
C LYS A 85 30.29 -26.08 26.27
N LYS A 86 30.87 -25.59 27.37
CA LYS A 86 32.18 -26.06 27.88
C LYS A 86 32.13 -27.50 28.36
N ILE A 87 31.03 -27.92 29.00
CA ILE A 87 30.83 -29.30 29.47
C ILE A 87 30.69 -30.28 28.29
N ASN A 88 29.94 -29.93 27.24
CA ASN A 88 29.80 -30.78 26.05
C ASN A 88 31.02 -30.80 25.12
N ALA A 89 31.97 -29.88 25.31
CA ALA A 89 33.23 -29.83 24.57
C ALA A 89 34.37 -30.62 25.23
N LEU A 90 34.11 -31.20 26.41
CA LEU A 90 34.96 -32.17 27.12
C LEU A 90 34.54 -33.59 26.77
#